data_AF-A0A968V9F3-F1
#
_entry.id   AF-A0A968V9F3-F1
#
_cell.length_a   1.000
_cell.length_b   1.000
_cell.length_c   1.000
_cell.angle_alpha   90.00
_cell.angle_beta   90.00
_cell.angle_gamma   90.00
#
_symmetry.space_group_name_H-M   'P 1'
#
loop_
_entity.id
_entity.type
_entity.pdbx_description
1 polymer ?
#
loop_
_entity_poly.entity_id
_entity_poly.type
_entity_poly.pdbx_seq_one_letter_code
_entity_poly.pdbx_strand_id
1 'polypeptide(L)'
;MVRVAEEYEKMSTKVDSVANTLGKDVSKIDENYKYFNEVLNANNKKISSISETQLYTNKTLVERNITRAVNSTEFVEAAATALNALDLTNQIFAYTDKITALNNPENTDLGFSLNERINRILEDEIFQGRQRVNKIRKDKFLQVVDNIIKNPITTSLTEGLPVVGSIRSVVEMVVNVSLQGDEVSLEDVTELKRKLSSYVEYYQGLEKALRAFETKVGGIDVRTEALKLLLKNYIIDRVKTIHPEMDVAQLDLPLNTLLNDHYNFRKVKADIDNVLTKDYKDASGNFVFALAINDQRLRFPDFAVGQSRFITDEIESINSEYEAALNIYQTTIKEVLERSRSIGNDAKIDQKIKDLDKSKEEVIQAIKRNINLVKIKRSYQSLLWE
;
A
#
# COMPACT_ATOMS: atom_id res chain seq x y z
N MET A 1 -96.59 70.64 7.94
CA MET A 1 -95.42 70.87 7.08
C MET A 1 -94.10 70.78 7.85
N VAL A 2 -93.94 71.40 9.03
CA VAL A 2 -92.68 71.38 9.82
C VAL A 2 -92.16 69.97 10.14
N ARG A 3 -93.04 69.04 10.54
CA ARG A 3 -92.67 67.67 10.95
C ARG A 3 -92.14 66.77 9.82
N VAL A 4 -92.55 67.04 8.57
CA VAL A 4 -92.09 66.27 7.38
C VAL A 4 -90.71 66.77 6.93
N ALA A 5 -90.43 68.06 7.09
CA ALA A 5 -89.11 68.62 6.78
C ALA A 5 -88.03 68.11 7.75
N GLU A 6 -88.34 68.02 9.04
CA GLU A 6 -87.42 67.46 10.05
C GLU A 6 -87.11 65.96 9.84
N GLU A 7 -88.08 65.17 9.38
CA GLU A 7 -87.85 63.75 9.06
C GLU A 7 -87.01 63.58 7.79
N TYR A 8 -87.20 64.44 6.78
CA TYR A 8 -86.35 64.47 5.59
C TYR A 8 -84.91 64.86 5.90
N GLU A 9 -84.69 65.85 6.77
CA GLU A 9 -83.36 66.29 7.19
C GLU A 9 -82.63 65.20 8.00
N LYS A 10 -83.33 64.52 8.90
CA LYS A 10 -82.80 63.36 9.63
C LYS A 10 -82.45 62.20 8.69
N MET A 11 -83.27 61.96 7.66
CA MET A 11 -83.02 60.91 6.69
C MET A 11 -81.82 61.25 5.78
N SER A 12 -81.71 62.50 5.31
CA SER A 12 -80.55 62.99 4.55
C SER A 12 -79.26 62.84 5.35
N THR A 13 -79.26 63.28 6.61
CA THR A 13 -78.09 63.17 7.50
C THR A 13 -77.68 61.71 7.73
N LYS A 14 -78.67 60.80 7.84
CA LYS A 14 -78.41 59.35 7.91
C LYS A 14 -77.80 58.80 6.62
N VAL A 15 -78.35 59.17 5.46
CA VAL A 15 -77.82 58.75 4.15
C VAL A 15 -76.39 59.24 3.97
N ASP A 16 -76.09 60.49 4.32
CA ASP A 16 -74.74 61.05 4.24
C ASP A 16 -73.79 60.34 5.21
N SER A 17 -74.24 60.00 6.42
CA SER A 17 -73.43 59.24 7.38
C SER A 17 -73.11 57.81 6.90
N VAL A 18 -74.06 57.16 6.24
CA VAL A 18 -73.90 55.81 5.66
C VAL A 18 -72.99 55.87 4.45
N ALA A 19 -73.18 56.84 3.54
CA ALA A 19 -72.34 57.04 2.37
C ALA A 19 -70.89 57.35 2.77
N ASN A 20 -70.67 58.17 3.80
CA ASN A 20 -69.34 58.46 4.32
C ASN A 20 -68.67 57.24 4.99
N THR A 21 -69.43 56.44 5.73
CA THR A 21 -68.91 55.18 6.33
C THR A 21 -68.55 54.18 5.23
N LEU A 22 -69.44 53.97 4.25
CA LEU A 22 -69.18 53.11 3.11
C LEU A 22 -67.98 53.58 2.28
N GLY A 23 -67.84 54.89 2.03
CA GLY A 23 -66.69 55.45 1.33
C GLY A 23 -65.37 55.21 2.07
N LYS A 24 -65.37 55.35 3.40
CA LYS A 24 -64.20 55.04 4.24
C LYS A 24 -63.86 53.55 4.25
N ASP A 25 -64.88 52.69 4.32
CA ASP A 25 -64.68 51.24 4.32
C ASP A 25 -64.18 50.75 2.96
N VAL A 26 -64.71 51.28 1.86
CA VAL A 26 -64.22 50.99 0.50
C VAL A 26 -62.78 51.47 0.32
N SER A 27 -62.42 52.65 0.81
CA SER A 27 -61.03 53.15 0.77
C SER A 27 -60.08 52.24 1.56
N LYS A 28 -60.48 51.80 2.76
CA LYS A 28 -59.70 50.85 3.56
C LYS A 28 -59.55 49.50 2.87
N ILE A 29 -60.60 49.01 2.21
CA ILE A 29 -60.54 47.75 1.43
C ILE A 29 -59.57 47.89 0.25
N ASP A 30 -59.59 49.01 -0.47
CA ASP A 30 -58.65 49.28 -1.57
C ASP A 30 -57.20 49.37 -1.09
N GLU A 31 -56.96 50.06 0.02
CA GLU A 31 -55.64 50.13 0.65
C GLU A 31 -55.15 48.76 1.13
N ASN A 32 -56.01 47.97 1.77
CA ASN A 32 -55.69 46.61 2.20
C ASN A 32 -55.42 45.68 1.00
N TYR A 33 -56.16 45.83 -0.09
CA TYR A 33 -55.95 45.05 -1.32
C TYR A 33 -54.61 45.40 -1.98
N LYS A 34 -54.26 46.68 -2.06
CA LYS A 34 -52.94 47.14 -2.55
C LYS A 34 -51.81 46.59 -1.69
N TYR A 35 -51.92 46.72 -0.37
CA TYR A 35 -50.95 46.17 0.57
C TYR A 35 -50.81 44.65 0.45
N PHE A 36 -51.94 43.93 0.36
CA PHE A 36 -51.92 42.48 0.17
C PHE A 36 -51.21 42.07 -1.13
N ASN A 37 -51.48 42.76 -2.24
CA ASN A 37 -50.80 42.50 -3.51
C ASN A 37 -49.30 42.80 -3.45
N GLU A 38 -48.89 43.87 -2.76
CA GLU A 38 -47.47 44.18 -2.54
C GLU A 38 -46.78 43.08 -1.73
N VAL A 39 -47.40 42.65 -0.62
CA VAL A 39 -46.88 41.55 0.22
C VAL A 39 -46.82 40.24 -0.56
N LEU A 40 -47.85 39.91 -1.34
CA LEU A 40 -47.90 38.70 -2.15
C LEU A 40 -46.80 38.70 -3.23
N ASN A 41 -46.60 39.83 -3.91
CA ASN A 41 -45.52 39.98 -4.89
C ASN A 41 -44.13 39.90 -4.26
N ALA A 42 -43.93 40.51 -3.09
CA ALA A 42 -42.67 40.42 -2.34
C ALA A 42 -42.38 38.98 -1.88
N ASN A 43 -43.40 38.29 -1.37
CA ASN A 43 -43.29 36.88 -0.97
C ASN A 43 -42.98 35.97 -2.15
N ASN A 44 -43.65 36.16 -3.30
CA ASN A 44 -43.38 35.40 -4.51
C ASN A 44 -41.93 35.58 -4.98
N LYS A 45 -41.40 36.81 -5.00
CA LYS A 45 -40.00 37.06 -5.34
C LYS A 45 -39.03 36.34 -4.38
N LYS A 46 -39.31 36.36 -3.09
CA LYS A 46 -38.49 35.68 -2.07
C LYS A 46 -38.53 34.15 -2.21
N ILE A 47 -39.71 33.60 -2.48
CA ILE A 47 -39.91 32.17 -2.74
C ILE A 47 -39.12 31.75 -4.00
N SER A 48 -39.17 32.55 -5.07
CA SER A 48 -38.37 32.30 -6.28
C SER A 48 -36.87 32.31 -5.98
N SER A 49 -36.35 33.32 -5.25
CA SER A 49 -34.91 33.37 -4.93
C SER A 49 -34.45 32.21 -4.03
N ILE A 50 -35.30 31.78 -3.08
CA ILE A 50 -35.01 30.60 -2.24
C ILE A 50 -34.96 29.34 -3.10
N SER A 51 -35.92 29.19 -4.03
CA SER A 51 -36.01 28.04 -4.93
C SER A 51 -34.81 27.97 -5.87
N GLU A 52 -34.38 29.10 -6.44
CA GLU A 52 -33.17 29.20 -7.27
C GLU A 52 -31.91 28.83 -6.49
N THR A 53 -31.77 29.35 -5.26
CA THR A 53 -30.63 29.03 -4.38
C THR A 53 -30.58 27.54 -4.06
N GLN A 54 -31.71 26.93 -3.69
CA GLN A 54 -31.79 25.50 -3.41
C GLN A 54 -31.48 24.65 -4.64
N LEU A 55 -31.96 25.05 -5.81
CA LEU A 55 -31.69 24.35 -7.06
C LEU A 55 -30.21 24.42 -7.43
N TYR A 56 -29.57 25.58 -7.24
CA TYR A 56 -28.14 25.75 -7.40
C TYR A 56 -27.36 24.85 -6.43
N THR A 57 -27.71 24.85 -5.13
CA THR A 57 -27.09 23.98 -4.14
C THR A 57 -27.23 22.49 -4.49
N ASN A 58 -28.43 22.05 -4.90
CA ASN A 58 -28.67 20.66 -5.28
C ASN A 58 -27.83 20.26 -6.50
N LYS A 59 -27.77 21.11 -7.52
CA LYS A 59 -26.93 20.89 -8.70
C LYS A 59 -25.46 20.72 -8.30
N THR A 60 -24.91 21.66 -7.53
CA THR A 60 -23.51 21.60 -7.08
C THR A 60 -23.23 20.32 -6.28
N LEU A 61 -24.13 19.91 -5.38
CA LEU A 61 -23.96 18.70 -4.58
C LEU A 61 -24.00 17.40 -5.42
N VAL A 62 -24.90 17.32 -6.41
CA VAL A 62 -24.97 16.17 -7.34
C VAL A 62 -23.71 16.12 -8.21
N GLU A 63 -23.34 17.23 -8.84
CA GLU A 63 -22.13 17.32 -9.66
C GLU A 63 -20.86 16.97 -8.88
N ARG A 64 -20.77 17.40 -7.61
CA ARG A 64 -19.70 17.04 -6.70
C ARG A 64 -19.64 15.53 -6.45
N ASN A 65 -20.78 14.90 -6.13
CA ASN A 65 -20.81 13.46 -5.86
C ASN A 65 -20.42 12.65 -7.09
N ILE A 66 -20.90 13.05 -8.27
CA ILE A 66 -20.54 12.43 -9.55
C ILE A 66 -19.04 12.60 -9.82
N THR A 67 -18.51 13.79 -9.62
CA THR A 67 -17.08 14.06 -9.80
C THR A 67 -16.23 13.19 -8.87
N ARG A 68 -16.59 13.06 -7.59
CA ARG A 68 -15.91 12.17 -6.64
C ARG A 68 -16.00 10.70 -7.07
N ALA A 69 -17.17 10.24 -7.50
CA ALA A 69 -17.36 8.87 -7.98
C ALA A 69 -16.49 8.58 -9.21
N VAL A 70 -16.45 9.48 -10.18
CA VAL A 70 -15.62 9.33 -11.39
C VAL A 70 -14.13 9.44 -11.04
N ASN A 71 -13.71 10.42 -10.25
CA ASN A 71 -12.31 10.58 -9.84
C ASN A 71 -11.80 9.39 -9.02
N SER A 72 -12.68 8.70 -8.29
CA SER A 72 -12.28 7.52 -7.54
C SER A 72 -11.75 6.39 -8.42
N THR A 73 -12.08 6.34 -9.71
CA THR A 73 -11.48 5.35 -10.62
C THR A 73 -9.98 5.60 -10.82
N GLU A 74 -9.55 6.87 -10.88
CA GLU A 74 -8.12 7.20 -10.97
C GLU A 74 -7.37 6.82 -9.69
N PHE A 75 -8.00 7.03 -8.53
CA PHE A 75 -7.47 6.58 -7.25
C PHE A 75 -7.31 5.06 -7.20
N VAL A 76 -8.35 4.31 -7.57
CA VAL A 76 -8.31 2.84 -7.56
C VAL A 76 -7.25 2.33 -8.54
N GLU A 77 -7.13 2.90 -9.73
CA GLU A 77 -6.10 2.52 -10.70
C GLU A 77 -4.69 2.77 -10.17
N ALA A 78 -4.45 3.93 -9.55
CA ALA A 78 -3.18 4.27 -8.93
C ALA A 78 -2.84 3.32 -7.77
N ALA A 79 -3.81 3.05 -6.89
CA ALA A 79 -3.63 2.13 -5.77
C ALA A 79 -3.39 0.69 -6.24
N ALA A 80 -4.14 0.19 -7.23
CA ALA A 80 -3.94 -1.15 -7.79
C ALA A 80 -2.56 -1.30 -8.44
N THR A 81 -2.12 -0.28 -9.19
CA THR A 81 -0.77 -0.25 -9.78
C THR A 81 0.31 -0.32 -8.70
N ALA A 82 0.14 0.43 -7.62
CA ALA A 82 1.07 0.45 -6.50
C ALA A 82 1.14 -0.88 -5.75
N LEU A 83 -0.01 -1.52 -5.50
CA LEU A 83 -0.08 -2.83 -4.86
C LEU A 83 0.55 -3.93 -5.73
N ASN A 84 0.32 -3.89 -7.04
CA ASN A 84 0.98 -4.81 -7.98
C ASN A 84 2.49 -4.53 -8.10
N ALA A 85 2.92 -3.28 -7.88
CA ALA A 85 4.32 -2.91 -7.85
C ALA A 85 5.05 -3.43 -6.61
N LEU A 86 4.35 -3.51 -5.48
CA LEU A 86 4.87 -4.13 -4.25
C LEU A 86 5.11 -5.63 -4.43
N ASP A 87 4.34 -6.28 -5.31
CA ASP A 87 4.59 -7.67 -5.71
C ASP A 87 5.85 -7.85 -6.56
N LEU A 88 6.49 -6.78 -7.07
CA LEU A 88 7.63 -6.88 -8.00
C LEU A 88 8.88 -7.39 -7.28
N THR A 89 8.89 -8.70 -7.15
CA THR A 89 9.87 -9.57 -6.52
C THR A 89 11.19 -9.60 -7.29
N ASN A 90 11.18 -9.39 -8.60
CA ASN A 90 12.35 -9.62 -9.48
C ASN A 90 13.57 -8.76 -9.13
N GLN A 91 13.38 -7.51 -8.69
CA GLN A 91 14.50 -6.63 -8.37
C GLN A 91 15.05 -6.89 -6.95
N ILE A 92 14.16 -7.22 -6.02
CA ILE A 92 14.54 -7.68 -4.68
C ILE A 92 15.32 -8.99 -4.80
N PHE A 93 14.84 -9.93 -5.62
CA PHE A 93 15.52 -11.20 -5.90
C PHE A 93 16.91 -10.99 -6.47
N ALA A 94 17.09 -10.12 -7.46
CA ALA A 94 18.40 -9.84 -8.02
C ALA A 94 19.39 -9.28 -6.98
N TYR A 95 18.92 -8.49 -6.01
CA TYR A 95 19.74 -7.98 -4.92
C TYR A 95 20.03 -9.07 -3.86
N THR A 96 19.03 -9.84 -3.43
CA THR A 96 19.22 -10.95 -2.48
C THR A 96 20.12 -12.04 -3.07
N ASP A 97 20.02 -12.33 -4.37
CA ASP A 97 20.84 -13.33 -5.06
C ASP A 97 22.33 -12.97 -5.00
N LYS A 98 22.68 -11.68 -5.11
CA LYS A 98 24.06 -11.22 -4.96
C LYS A 98 24.62 -11.49 -3.56
N ILE A 99 23.77 -11.48 -2.54
CA ILE A 99 24.15 -11.76 -1.16
C ILE A 99 24.17 -13.27 -0.92
N THR A 100 23.18 -14.00 -1.40
CA THR A 100 23.13 -15.46 -1.34
C THR A 100 24.32 -16.10 -2.05
N ALA A 101 24.82 -15.50 -3.13
CA ALA A 101 26.05 -15.94 -3.81
C ALA A 101 27.29 -15.93 -2.88
N LEU A 102 27.29 -15.09 -1.84
CA LEU A 102 28.37 -15.03 -0.83
C LEU A 102 28.29 -16.19 0.17
N ASN A 103 27.13 -16.85 0.30
CA ASN A 103 26.98 -18.07 1.09
C ASN A 103 27.54 -19.32 0.39
N ASN A 104 27.94 -19.24 -0.89
CA ASN A 104 28.57 -20.36 -1.58
C ASN A 104 30.01 -20.58 -1.04
N PRO A 105 30.37 -21.78 -0.54
CA PRO A 105 31.70 -22.06 0.01
C PRO A 105 32.84 -21.95 -1.01
N GLU A 106 32.53 -22.01 -2.31
CA GLU A 106 33.49 -21.84 -3.41
C GLU A 106 33.53 -20.38 -3.95
N ASN A 107 32.70 -19.47 -3.41
CA ASN A 107 32.76 -18.06 -3.78
C ASN A 107 34.14 -17.49 -3.43
N THR A 108 34.74 -16.70 -4.33
CA THR A 108 36.05 -16.04 -4.12
C THR A 108 35.98 -14.52 -4.25
N ASP A 109 34.78 -13.96 -4.30
CA ASP A 109 34.54 -12.53 -4.48
C ASP A 109 35.12 -11.72 -3.33
N LEU A 110 35.18 -12.29 -2.13
CA LEU A 110 35.77 -11.66 -0.94
C LEU A 110 37.28 -11.95 -0.78
N GLY A 111 37.88 -12.70 -1.70
CA GLY A 111 39.31 -13.02 -1.67
C GLY A 111 39.67 -14.27 -0.88
N PHE A 112 38.69 -15.05 -0.44
CA PHE A 112 38.88 -16.38 0.11
C PHE A 112 37.81 -17.31 -0.47
N SER A 113 38.10 -18.61 -0.54
CA SER A 113 37.08 -19.66 -0.59
C SER A 113 37.18 -20.48 0.69
N LEU A 114 36.05 -20.97 1.20
CA LEU A 114 36.03 -21.77 2.42
C LEU A 114 36.83 -23.05 2.23
N ASN A 115 36.67 -23.71 1.08
CA ASN A 115 37.32 -24.98 0.79
C ASN A 115 38.86 -24.86 0.77
N GLU A 116 39.39 -23.90 0.02
CA GLU A 116 40.83 -23.64 -0.01
C GLU A 116 41.38 -23.27 1.36
N ARG A 117 40.61 -22.50 2.16
CA ARG A 117 41.06 -22.12 3.49
C ARG A 117 41.04 -23.29 4.47
N ILE A 118 39.98 -24.09 4.51
CA ILE A 118 39.91 -25.25 5.39
C ILE A 118 41.08 -26.18 5.09
N ASN A 119 41.36 -26.46 3.82
CA ASN A 119 42.51 -27.29 3.44
C ASN A 119 43.83 -26.71 3.95
N ARG A 120 44.07 -25.40 3.78
CA ARG A 120 45.28 -24.74 4.33
C ARG A 120 45.36 -24.83 5.86
N ILE A 121 44.27 -24.56 6.57
CA ILE A 121 44.25 -24.62 8.04
C ILE A 121 44.56 -26.05 8.52
N LEU A 122 44.02 -27.06 7.84
CA LEU A 122 44.30 -28.46 8.17
C LEU A 122 45.76 -28.83 7.87
N GLU A 123 46.32 -28.34 6.76
CA GLU A 123 47.73 -28.55 6.43
C GLU A 123 48.66 -27.92 7.47
N ASP A 124 48.35 -26.70 7.92
CA ASP A 124 49.16 -25.94 8.87
C ASP A 124 49.04 -26.50 10.30
N GLU A 125 47.82 -26.73 10.79
CA GLU A 125 47.58 -27.09 12.20
C GLU A 125 47.62 -28.59 12.48
N ILE A 126 47.12 -29.42 11.56
CA ILE A 126 46.98 -30.86 11.79
C ILE A 126 48.16 -31.61 11.19
N PHE A 127 48.44 -31.37 9.91
CA PHE A 127 49.52 -32.08 9.23
C PHE A 127 50.90 -31.47 9.52
N GLN A 128 51.02 -30.16 9.71
CA GLN A 128 52.29 -29.47 10.02
C GLN A 128 53.42 -29.89 9.06
N GLY A 129 53.12 -29.99 7.76
CA GLY A 129 54.04 -30.46 6.72
C GLY A 129 54.21 -31.98 6.59
N ARG A 130 53.63 -32.79 7.49
CA ARG A 130 53.67 -34.25 7.45
C ARG A 130 52.76 -34.81 6.34
N GLN A 131 53.18 -35.92 5.71
CA GLN A 131 52.36 -36.63 4.71
C GLN A 131 51.30 -37.55 5.34
N ARG A 132 51.43 -37.80 6.64
CA ARG A 132 50.59 -38.73 7.40
C ARG A 132 50.50 -38.29 8.85
N VAL A 133 49.34 -38.50 9.47
CA VAL A 133 49.11 -38.30 10.91
C VAL A 133 48.21 -39.42 11.43
N ASN A 134 48.55 -40.03 12.57
CA ASN A 134 47.80 -41.13 13.22
C ASN A 134 47.35 -42.21 12.23
N LYS A 135 48.27 -42.64 11.36
CA LYS A 135 48.05 -43.62 10.28
C LYS A 135 47.19 -43.15 9.09
N ILE A 136 46.68 -41.93 9.08
CA ILE A 136 45.86 -41.36 8.00
C ILE A 136 46.73 -40.54 7.05
N ARG A 137 46.63 -40.79 5.74
CA ARG A 137 47.37 -40.03 4.73
C ARG A 137 46.70 -38.67 4.46
N LYS A 138 47.53 -37.63 4.28
CA LYS A 138 47.09 -36.25 4.03
C LYS A 138 46.17 -36.12 2.82
N ASP A 139 46.58 -36.67 1.68
CA ASP A 139 45.84 -36.60 0.42
C ASP A 139 44.43 -37.20 0.54
N LYS A 140 44.30 -38.36 1.19
CA LYS A 140 43.00 -38.99 1.44
C LYS A 140 42.14 -38.18 2.40
N PHE A 141 42.74 -37.62 3.45
CA PHE A 141 42.02 -36.80 4.43
C PHE A 141 41.42 -35.55 3.79
N LEU A 142 42.24 -34.79 3.06
CA LEU A 142 41.81 -33.57 2.38
C LEU A 142 40.75 -33.83 1.30
N GLN A 143 40.82 -34.97 0.59
CA GLN A 143 39.76 -35.37 -0.35
C GLN A 143 38.41 -35.63 0.35
N VAL A 144 38.42 -36.21 1.55
CA VAL A 144 37.18 -36.42 2.32
C VAL A 144 36.62 -35.07 2.79
N VAL A 145 37.49 -34.17 3.26
CA VAL A 145 37.11 -32.81 3.65
C VAL A 145 36.51 -32.02 2.49
N ASP A 146 37.15 -32.06 1.30
CA ASP A 146 36.63 -31.45 0.08
C ASP A 146 35.22 -31.97 -0.25
N ASN A 147 35.00 -33.28 -0.12
CA ASN A 147 33.68 -33.88 -0.32
C ASN A 147 32.64 -33.43 0.72
N ILE A 148 33.02 -33.27 1.99
CA ILE A 148 32.14 -32.79 3.07
C ILE A 148 31.71 -31.33 2.80
N ILE A 149 32.61 -30.50 2.28
CA ILE A 149 32.34 -29.08 2.02
C ILE A 149 31.48 -28.92 0.76
N LYS A 150 31.78 -29.69 -0.30
CA LYS A 150 31.03 -29.65 -1.56
C LYS A 150 29.67 -30.32 -1.48
N ASN A 151 29.56 -31.37 -0.66
CA ASN A 151 28.33 -32.15 -0.47
C ASN A 151 27.97 -32.23 1.02
N PRO A 152 27.53 -31.11 1.63
CA PRO A 152 27.06 -31.12 3.01
C PRO A 152 25.95 -32.14 3.19
N ILE A 153 26.11 -33.05 4.15
CA ILE A 153 25.05 -33.99 4.53
C ILE A 153 24.03 -33.22 5.39
N THR A 154 22.86 -32.93 4.82
CA THR A 154 21.75 -32.28 5.53
C THR A 154 20.93 -33.32 6.30
N THR A 155 21.51 -33.96 7.33
CA THR A 155 20.80 -35.00 8.09
C THR A 155 20.07 -34.52 9.34
N SER A 156 20.15 -33.23 9.71
CA SER A 156 19.42 -32.71 10.88
C SER A 156 18.28 -31.77 10.49
N LEU A 157 17.07 -32.10 10.94
CA LEU A 157 15.85 -31.29 10.85
C LEU A 157 15.92 -29.92 11.57
N THR A 158 17.04 -29.59 12.21
CA THR A 158 17.25 -28.34 12.95
C THR A 158 18.15 -27.40 12.15
N GLU A 159 17.55 -26.63 11.24
CA GLU A 159 17.90 -25.28 10.75
C GLU A 159 19.38 -24.79 10.70
N GLY A 160 20.38 -25.67 10.64
CA GLY A 160 21.77 -25.29 10.46
C GLY A 160 22.10 -25.10 8.98
N LEU A 161 22.67 -23.94 8.63
CA LEU A 161 23.26 -23.70 7.30
C LEU A 161 24.12 -24.90 6.87
N PRO A 162 23.94 -25.44 5.65
CA PRO A 162 24.73 -26.58 5.16
C PRO A 162 26.24 -26.36 5.30
N VAL A 163 26.71 -25.16 5.00
CA VAL A 163 28.13 -24.76 5.09
C VAL A 163 28.67 -24.82 6.52
N VAL A 164 27.90 -24.38 7.51
CA VAL A 164 28.29 -24.47 8.93
C VAL A 164 28.30 -25.93 9.39
N GLY A 165 27.35 -26.74 8.90
CA GLY A 165 27.33 -28.19 9.11
C GLY A 165 28.59 -28.88 8.56
N SER A 166 29.07 -28.48 7.37
CA SER A 166 30.33 -28.96 6.80
C SER A 166 31.53 -28.61 7.68
N ILE A 167 31.63 -27.36 8.16
CA ILE A 167 32.73 -26.94 9.06
C ILE A 167 32.74 -27.80 10.33
N ARG A 168 31.57 -28.02 10.93
CA ARG A 168 31.43 -28.87 12.12
C ARG A 168 31.85 -30.32 11.85
N SER A 169 31.45 -30.87 10.70
CA SER A 169 31.81 -32.23 10.30
C SER A 169 33.32 -32.39 10.12
N VAL A 170 34.01 -31.37 9.58
CA VAL A 170 35.48 -31.35 9.47
C VAL A 170 36.12 -31.34 10.87
N VAL A 171 35.62 -30.52 11.79
CA VAL A 171 36.12 -30.48 13.18
C VAL A 171 35.92 -31.82 13.88
N GLU A 172 34.75 -32.44 13.75
CA GLU A 172 34.45 -33.76 14.32
C GLU A 172 35.35 -34.85 13.72
N MET A 173 35.64 -34.77 12.42
CA MET A 173 36.59 -35.67 11.76
C MET A 173 37.99 -35.53 12.37
N VAL A 174 38.49 -34.32 12.60
CA VAL A 174 39.81 -34.09 13.23
C VAL A 174 39.83 -34.57 14.69
N VAL A 175 38.77 -34.35 15.46
CA VAL A 175 38.64 -34.90 16.83
C VAL A 175 38.75 -36.43 16.81
N ASN A 176 38.12 -37.09 15.84
CA ASN A 176 38.24 -38.54 15.71
C ASN A 176 39.68 -38.97 15.37
N VAL A 177 40.42 -38.17 14.59
CA VAL A 177 41.85 -38.44 14.32
C VAL A 177 42.69 -38.27 15.58
N SER A 178 42.44 -37.26 16.42
CA SER A 178 43.19 -37.05 17.67
C SER A 178 42.95 -38.16 18.70
N LEU A 179 41.81 -38.85 18.65
CA LEU A 179 41.53 -39.99 19.52
C LEU A 179 42.23 -41.28 19.08
N GLN A 180 42.78 -41.33 17.87
CA GLN A 180 43.44 -42.53 17.32
C GLN A 180 44.95 -42.61 17.61
N GLY A 181 45.54 -41.55 18.18
CA GLY A 181 46.95 -41.51 18.56
C GLY A 181 47.43 -40.11 18.94
N ASP A 182 48.67 -40.01 19.40
CA ASP A 182 49.19 -38.80 20.07
C ASP A 182 49.79 -37.76 19.10
N GLU A 183 49.74 -37.99 17.78
CA GLU A 183 50.33 -37.08 16.77
C GLU A 183 49.48 -35.83 16.47
N VAL A 184 48.22 -35.82 16.90
CA VAL A 184 47.32 -34.64 16.93
C VAL A 184 46.91 -34.42 18.38
N SER A 185 47.35 -33.31 18.95
CA SER A 185 47.05 -32.92 20.31
C SER A 185 45.66 -32.26 20.43
N LEU A 186 45.17 -32.14 21.66
CA LEU A 186 43.97 -31.36 21.95
C LEU A 186 44.16 -29.86 21.63
N GLU A 187 45.39 -29.37 21.72
CA GLU A 187 45.75 -27.99 21.39
C GLU A 187 45.59 -27.73 19.89
N ASP A 188 46.05 -28.65 19.03
CA ASP A 188 45.87 -28.57 17.57
C ASP A 188 44.38 -28.51 17.18
N VAL A 189 43.55 -29.33 17.84
CA VAL A 189 42.08 -29.32 17.64
C VAL A 189 41.47 -27.99 18.10
N THR A 190 41.97 -27.42 19.19
CA THR A 190 41.48 -26.15 19.73
C THR A 190 41.84 -24.99 18.81
N GLU A 191 43.06 -24.99 18.28
CA GLU A 191 43.54 -23.97 17.34
C GLU A 191 42.80 -24.05 15.99
N LEU A 192 42.55 -25.28 15.50
CA LEU A 192 41.66 -25.50 14.34
C LEU A 192 40.28 -24.87 14.55
N LYS A 193 39.62 -25.15 15.68
CA LYS A 193 38.31 -24.57 16.01
C LYS A 193 38.38 -23.05 16.05
N ARG A 194 39.44 -22.49 16.65
CA ARG A 194 39.66 -21.04 16.72
C ARG A 194 39.78 -20.43 15.32
N LYS A 195 40.60 -21.00 14.44
CA LYS A 195 40.78 -20.49 13.06
C LYS A 195 39.53 -20.63 12.19
N LEU A 196 38.70 -21.65 12.43
CA LEU A 196 37.44 -21.86 11.71
C LEU A 196 36.29 -20.98 12.22
N SER A 197 36.36 -20.49 13.46
CA SER A 197 35.29 -19.70 14.08
C SER A 197 34.88 -18.47 13.26
N SER A 198 35.85 -17.73 12.70
CA SER A 198 35.56 -16.54 11.89
C SER A 198 34.79 -16.86 10.60
N TYR A 199 34.96 -18.05 10.02
CA TYR A 199 34.17 -18.50 8.88
C TYR A 199 32.75 -18.85 9.29
N VAL A 200 32.59 -19.53 10.43
CA VAL A 200 31.27 -19.84 11.00
C VAL A 200 30.49 -18.56 11.28
N GLU A 201 31.10 -17.59 11.94
CA GLU A 201 30.48 -16.28 12.23
C GLU A 201 30.05 -15.56 10.96
N TYR A 202 30.88 -15.58 9.92
CA TYR A 202 30.57 -15.00 8.62
C TYR A 202 29.31 -15.61 7.99
N TYR A 203 29.27 -16.94 7.80
CA TYR A 203 28.13 -17.60 7.15
C TYR A 203 26.85 -17.51 8.00
N GLN A 204 26.96 -17.67 9.33
CA GLN A 204 25.82 -17.49 10.24
C GLN A 204 25.30 -16.05 10.22
N GLY A 205 26.19 -15.07 10.11
CA GLY A 205 25.84 -13.66 10.02
C GLY A 205 25.02 -13.35 8.77
N LEU A 206 25.46 -13.83 7.60
CA LEU A 206 24.74 -13.64 6.33
C LEU A 206 23.34 -14.25 6.36
N GLU A 207 23.21 -15.49 6.85
CA GLU A 207 21.92 -16.17 6.97
C GLU A 207 20.98 -15.50 7.95
N LYS A 208 21.49 -15.11 9.13
CA LYS A 208 20.68 -14.41 10.13
C LYS A 208 20.12 -13.11 9.56
N ALA A 209 20.94 -12.38 8.80
CA ALA A 209 20.51 -11.17 8.11
C ALA A 209 19.42 -11.48 7.07
N LEU A 210 19.59 -12.54 6.27
CA LEU A 210 18.62 -12.97 5.27
C LEU A 210 17.28 -13.36 5.90
N ARG A 211 17.27 -14.25 6.89
CA ARG A 211 16.03 -14.66 7.58
C ARG A 211 15.29 -13.49 8.23
N ALA A 212 16.04 -12.56 8.83
CA ALA A 212 15.45 -11.35 9.41
C ALA A 212 14.80 -10.48 8.34
N PHE A 213 15.43 -10.35 7.17
CA PHE A 213 14.87 -9.64 6.02
C PHE A 213 13.62 -10.34 5.47
N GLU A 214 13.68 -11.65 5.22
CA GLU A 214 12.55 -12.46 4.73
C GLU A 214 11.34 -12.40 5.67
N THR A 215 11.58 -12.45 6.99
CA THR A 215 10.50 -12.30 7.99
C THR A 215 9.81 -10.94 7.87
N LYS A 216 10.58 -9.87 7.63
CA LYS A 216 10.03 -8.52 7.44
C LYS A 216 9.26 -8.43 6.13
N VAL A 217 9.82 -8.91 5.03
CA VAL A 217 9.15 -8.91 3.72
C VAL A 217 7.86 -9.71 3.75
N GLY A 218 7.86 -10.92 4.33
CA GLY A 218 6.64 -11.73 4.42
C GLY A 218 5.51 -11.06 5.22
N GLY A 219 5.84 -10.28 6.24
CA GLY A 219 4.85 -9.46 6.96
C GLY A 219 4.24 -8.34 6.09
N ILE A 220 5.05 -7.77 5.20
CA ILE A 220 4.60 -6.76 4.25
C ILE A 220 3.73 -7.38 3.14
N ASP A 221 4.09 -8.57 2.66
CA ASP A 221 3.33 -9.31 1.65
C ASP A 221 1.89 -9.58 2.15
N VAL A 222 1.74 -10.04 3.39
CA VAL A 222 0.42 -10.28 4.02
C VAL A 222 -0.43 -9.01 4.06
N ARG A 223 0.17 -7.86 4.42
CA ARG A 223 -0.55 -6.57 4.45
C ARG A 223 -0.91 -6.08 3.05
N THR A 224 -0.04 -6.33 2.06
CA THR A 224 -0.29 -6.00 0.66
C THR A 224 -1.49 -6.79 0.12
N GLU A 225 -1.56 -8.10 0.40
CA GLU A 225 -2.73 -8.92 0.04
C GLU A 225 -4.01 -8.46 0.73
N ALA A 226 -3.95 -8.11 2.02
CA ALA A 226 -5.08 -7.55 2.74
C ALA A 226 -5.58 -6.23 2.12
N LEU A 227 -4.66 -5.36 1.67
CA LEU A 227 -5.00 -4.13 0.96
C LEU A 227 -5.62 -4.39 -0.42
N LYS A 228 -5.15 -5.38 -1.17
CA LYS A 228 -5.79 -5.77 -2.44
C LYS A 228 -7.22 -6.23 -2.24
N LEU A 229 -7.49 -7.00 -1.18
CA LEU A 229 -8.84 -7.40 -0.79
C LEU A 229 -9.69 -6.19 -0.40
N LEU A 230 -9.15 -5.26 0.38
CA LEU A 230 -9.84 -4.02 0.74
C LEU A 230 -10.19 -3.17 -0.50
N LEU A 231 -9.25 -3.04 -1.44
CA LEU A 231 -9.47 -2.31 -2.69
C LEU A 231 -10.49 -3.02 -3.59
N LYS A 232 -10.48 -4.36 -3.65
CA LYS A 232 -11.51 -5.15 -4.33
C LYS A 232 -12.89 -4.86 -3.73
N ASN A 233 -13.03 -4.93 -2.41
CA ASN A 233 -14.30 -4.65 -1.73
C ASN A 233 -14.75 -3.20 -1.95
N TYR A 234 -13.82 -2.25 -1.90
CA TYR A 234 -14.10 -0.85 -2.25
C TYR A 234 -14.76 -0.75 -3.62
N ILE A 235 -14.18 -1.38 -4.64
CA ILE A 235 -14.73 -1.37 -6.00
C ILE A 235 -16.11 -2.02 -6.04
N ILE A 236 -16.27 -3.21 -5.46
CA ILE A 236 -17.55 -3.94 -5.43
C ILE A 236 -18.66 -3.07 -4.84
N ASP A 237 -18.39 -2.41 -3.70
CA ASP A 237 -19.36 -1.55 -3.04
C ASP A 237 -19.77 -0.35 -3.91
N ARG A 238 -18.84 0.23 -4.67
CA ARG A 238 -19.13 1.36 -5.57
C ARG A 238 -19.89 0.90 -6.82
N VAL A 239 -19.53 -0.24 -7.41
CA VAL A 239 -20.29 -0.84 -8.52
C VAL A 239 -21.72 -1.15 -8.08
N LYS A 240 -21.90 -1.78 -6.91
CA LYS A 240 -23.22 -2.08 -6.32
C LYS A 240 -24.03 -0.86 -5.94
N THR A 241 -23.37 0.27 -5.68
CA THR A 241 -24.08 1.53 -5.45
C THR A 241 -24.71 2.03 -6.74
N ILE A 242 -24.00 1.94 -7.88
CA ILE A 242 -24.51 2.40 -9.18
C ILE A 242 -25.51 1.39 -9.79
N HIS A 243 -25.24 0.09 -9.62
CA HIS A 243 -26.05 -1.05 -10.11
C HIS A 243 -26.54 -1.95 -8.96
N PRO A 244 -27.56 -1.54 -8.19
CA PRO A 244 -28.05 -2.30 -7.05
C PRO A 244 -28.55 -3.70 -7.40
N GLU A 245 -28.99 -3.92 -8.64
CA GLU A 245 -29.51 -5.18 -9.17
C GLU A 245 -28.45 -6.25 -9.46
N MET A 246 -27.17 -5.87 -9.57
CA MET A 246 -26.08 -6.78 -9.94
C MET A 246 -25.80 -7.79 -8.82
N ASP A 247 -25.66 -9.07 -9.13
CA ASP A 247 -25.31 -10.09 -8.12
C ASP A 247 -23.83 -9.95 -7.71
N VAL A 248 -23.54 -10.00 -6.41
CA VAL A 248 -22.17 -9.94 -5.87
C VAL A 248 -21.34 -11.13 -6.37
N ALA A 249 -21.97 -12.30 -6.61
CA ALA A 249 -21.27 -13.45 -7.17
C ALA A 249 -20.70 -13.17 -8.58
N GLN A 250 -21.30 -12.26 -9.35
CA GLN A 250 -20.78 -11.84 -10.66
C GLN A 250 -19.56 -10.92 -10.54
N LEU A 251 -19.31 -10.38 -9.35
CA LEU A 251 -18.21 -9.47 -9.04
C LEU A 251 -17.07 -10.17 -8.28
N ASP A 252 -17.15 -11.49 -8.06
CA ASP A 252 -16.04 -12.27 -7.51
C ASP A 252 -14.96 -12.53 -8.57
N LEU A 253 -14.35 -11.43 -9.02
CA LEU A 253 -13.32 -11.41 -10.04
C LEU A 253 -11.97 -11.02 -9.43
N PRO A 254 -10.84 -11.35 -10.09
CA PRO A 254 -9.55 -10.78 -9.74
C PRO A 254 -9.59 -9.25 -9.81
N LEU A 255 -8.81 -8.57 -8.95
CA LEU A 255 -8.80 -7.10 -8.83
C LEU A 255 -8.64 -6.38 -10.17
N ASN A 256 -7.70 -6.83 -11.01
CA ASN A 256 -7.43 -6.22 -12.31
C ASN A 256 -8.60 -6.40 -13.29
N THR A 257 -9.27 -7.55 -13.27
CA THR A 257 -10.47 -7.81 -14.09
C THR A 257 -11.61 -6.92 -13.64
N LEU A 258 -11.85 -6.84 -12.33
CA LEU A 258 -12.89 -5.98 -11.74
C LEU A 258 -12.66 -4.50 -12.09
N LEU A 259 -11.43 -4.02 -11.98
CA LEU A 259 -11.03 -2.66 -12.37
C LEU A 259 -11.30 -2.39 -13.85
N ASN A 260 -10.81 -3.26 -14.73
CA ASN A 260 -10.88 -3.04 -16.17
C ASN A 260 -12.30 -3.16 -16.72
N ASP A 261 -13.09 -4.12 -16.23
CA ASP A 261 -14.39 -4.43 -16.83
C ASP A 261 -15.53 -3.65 -16.16
N HIS A 262 -15.39 -3.31 -14.87
CA HIS A 262 -16.49 -2.74 -14.07
C HIS A 262 -16.19 -1.38 -13.45
N TYR A 263 -14.93 -0.98 -13.27
CA TYR A 263 -14.59 0.22 -12.49
C TYR A 263 -13.51 1.13 -13.09
N ASN A 264 -13.49 1.24 -14.43
CA ASN A 264 -12.67 2.23 -15.11
C ASN A 264 -13.45 3.55 -15.32
N PHE A 265 -12.73 4.63 -15.59
CA PHE A 265 -13.29 5.97 -15.82
C PHE A 265 -14.46 5.97 -16.81
N ARG A 266 -14.28 5.32 -17.97
CA ARG A 266 -15.28 5.31 -19.04
C ARG A 266 -16.56 4.60 -18.60
N LYS A 267 -16.42 3.48 -17.91
CA LYS A 267 -17.54 2.66 -17.43
C LYS A 267 -18.32 3.38 -16.34
N VAL A 268 -17.65 3.84 -15.28
CA VAL A 268 -18.30 4.55 -14.17
C VAL A 268 -19.00 5.82 -14.65
N LYS A 269 -18.34 6.60 -15.52
CA LYS A 269 -18.95 7.80 -16.09
C LYS A 269 -20.20 7.46 -16.92
N ALA A 270 -20.10 6.48 -17.82
CA ALA A 270 -21.24 6.08 -18.65
C ALA A 270 -22.41 5.56 -17.81
N ASP A 271 -22.14 4.80 -16.75
CA ASP A 271 -23.17 4.25 -15.88
C ASP A 271 -23.88 5.35 -15.08
N ILE A 272 -23.13 6.33 -14.55
CA ILE A 272 -23.70 7.51 -13.87
C ILE A 272 -24.50 8.37 -14.85
N ASP A 273 -23.96 8.64 -16.05
CA ASP A 273 -24.64 9.41 -17.09
C ASP A 273 -25.96 8.72 -17.51
N ASN A 274 -25.98 7.38 -17.57
CA ASN A 274 -27.20 6.61 -17.84
C ASN A 274 -28.25 6.79 -16.74
N VAL A 275 -27.87 6.75 -15.46
CA VAL A 275 -28.80 7.01 -14.34
C VAL A 275 -29.37 8.43 -14.45
N LEU A 276 -28.53 9.44 -14.66
CA LEU A 276 -28.97 10.83 -14.81
C LEU A 276 -29.91 11.04 -15.99
N THR A 277 -29.57 10.49 -17.16
CA THR A 277 -30.32 10.73 -18.40
C THR A 277 -31.64 9.99 -18.45
N LYS A 278 -31.71 8.78 -17.87
CA LYS A 278 -32.91 7.95 -17.87
C LYS A 278 -33.93 8.39 -16.82
N ASP A 279 -33.47 8.70 -15.61
CA ASP A 279 -34.35 8.83 -14.45
C ASP A 279 -34.57 10.30 -14.02
N TYR A 280 -33.72 11.23 -14.47
CA TYR A 280 -33.70 12.62 -13.97
C TYR A 280 -33.75 13.69 -15.06
N LYS A 281 -34.20 13.37 -16.27
CA LYS A 281 -34.54 14.35 -17.30
C LYS A 281 -36.04 14.62 -17.35
N ASP A 282 -36.41 15.88 -17.46
CA ASP A 282 -37.79 16.28 -17.73
C ASP A 282 -38.15 16.12 -19.23
N ALA A 283 -39.42 16.34 -19.55
CA ALA A 283 -39.91 16.26 -20.93
C ALA A 283 -39.25 17.27 -21.90
N SER A 284 -38.61 18.31 -21.37
CA SER A 284 -37.86 19.31 -22.14
C SER A 284 -36.37 18.97 -22.27
N GLY A 285 -35.92 17.88 -21.66
CA GLY A 285 -34.54 17.41 -21.65
C GLY A 285 -33.63 18.03 -20.58
N ASN A 286 -34.18 18.83 -19.65
CA ASN A 286 -33.41 19.44 -18.56
C ASN A 286 -33.29 18.49 -17.35
N PHE A 287 -32.18 18.59 -16.62
CA PHE A 287 -31.95 17.77 -15.43
C PHE A 287 -32.69 18.28 -14.20
N VAL A 288 -33.37 17.38 -13.49
CA VAL A 288 -34.12 17.67 -12.26
C VAL A 288 -33.29 17.33 -11.02
N PHE A 289 -32.32 18.21 -10.68
CA PHE A 289 -31.36 17.98 -9.59
C PHE A 289 -31.99 17.84 -8.20
N ALA A 290 -33.16 18.42 -7.97
CA ALA A 290 -33.88 18.33 -6.69
C ALA A 290 -34.32 16.89 -6.35
N LEU A 291 -34.50 16.03 -7.36
CA LEU A 291 -34.80 14.61 -7.17
C LEU A 291 -33.52 13.77 -7.12
N ALA A 292 -32.55 14.10 -7.99
CA ALA A 292 -31.29 13.37 -8.11
C ALA A 292 -30.45 13.38 -6.81
N ILE A 293 -30.51 14.46 -6.02
CA ILE A 293 -29.72 14.59 -4.78
C ILE A 293 -30.01 13.50 -3.73
N ASN A 294 -31.21 12.92 -3.77
CA ASN A 294 -31.64 11.89 -2.83
C ASN A 294 -31.45 10.46 -3.35
N ASP A 295 -31.03 10.28 -4.61
CA ASP A 295 -30.74 8.95 -5.17
C ASP A 295 -29.40 8.42 -4.64
N GLN A 296 -29.43 7.27 -3.99
CA GLN A 296 -28.22 6.61 -3.48
C GLN A 296 -27.24 6.24 -4.60
N ARG A 297 -27.71 5.95 -5.82
CA ARG A 297 -26.86 5.61 -6.98
C ARG A 297 -25.97 6.77 -7.42
N LEU A 298 -26.37 8.00 -7.11
CA LEU A 298 -25.65 9.24 -7.44
C LEU A 298 -24.87 9.79 -6.24
N ARG A 299 -24.82 9.06 -5.12
CA ARG A 299 -24.09 9.47 -3.93
C ARG A 299 -22.71 8.85 -3.88
N PHE A 300 -21.73 9.67 -3.53
CA PHE A 300 -20.41 9.20 -3.15
C PHE A 300 -20.28 9.29 -1.62
N PRO A 301 -20.20 8.15 -0.91
CA PRO A 301 -20.29 8.17 0.54
C PRO A 301 -18.97 8.61 1.19
N ASP A 302 -19.06 9.30 2.33
CA ASP A 302 -17.86 9.82 3.00
C ASP A 302 -16.97 8.72 3.59
N PHE A 303 -17.54 7.55 3.94
CA PHE A 303 -16.73 6.40 4.34
C PHE A 303 -15.80 5.92 3.21
N ALA A 304 -16.15 6.12 1.93
CA ALA A 304 -15.28 5.77 0.81
C ALA A 304 -14.05 6.69 0.77
N VAL A 305 -14.18 7.96 1.17
CA VAL A 305 -13.00 8.82 1.36
C VAL A 305 -12.14 8.33 2.53
N GLY A 306 -12.76 7.93 3.64
CA GLY A 306 -12.05 7.32 4.76
C GLY A 306 -11.27 6.06 4.36
N GLN A 307 -11.89 5.16 3.58
CA GLN A 307 -11.22 3.98 3.03
C GLN A 307 -10.08 4.34 2.08
N SER A 308 -10.29 5.34 1.20
CA SER A 308 -9.26 5.81 0.26
C SER A 308 -8.05 6.39 1.00
N ARG A 309 -8.30 7.14 2.09
CA ARG A 309 -7.26 7.64 2.98
C ARG A 309 -6.49 6.50 3.64
N PHE A 310 -7.20 5.55 4.25
CA PHE A 310 -6.58 4.40 4.90
C PHE A 310 -5.69 3.60 3.92
N ILE A 311 -6.18 3.31 2.72
CA ILE A 311 -5.39 2.63 1.67
C ILE A 311 -4.16 3.45 1.30
N THR A 312 -4.30 4.77 1.15
CA THR A 312 -3.16 5.66 0.83
C THR A 312 -2.09 5.63 1.93
N ASP A 313 -2.52 5.81 3.18
CA ASP A 313 -1.64 5.85 4.35
C ASP A 313 -0.94 4.49 4.53
N GLU A 314 -1.64 3.38 4.31
CA GLU A 314 -1.09 2.04 4.44
C GLU A 314 -0.10 1.70 3.32
N ILE A 315 -0.36 2.10 2.06
CA ILE A 315 0.62 1.95 0.96
C ILE A 315 1.89 2.77 1.25
N GLU A 316 1.74 3.98 1.81
CA GLU A 316 2.88 4.80 2.22
C GLU A 316 3.69 4.15 3.37
N SER A 317 3.00 3.58 4.37
CA SER A 317 3.62 2.82 5.46
C SER A 317 4.40 1.63 4.91
N ILE A 318 3.77 0.81 4.07
CA ILE A 318 4.37 -0.36 3.44
C ILE A 318 5.63 0.01 2.64
N ASN A 319 5.54 1.06 1.81
CA ASN A 319 6.71 1.54 1.05
C ASN A 319 7.87 1.94 1.98
N SER A 320 7.57 2.67 3.06
CA SER A 320 8.57 3.11 4.03
C SER A 320 9.19 1.93 4.79
N GLU A 321 8.38 0.93 5.13
CA GLU A 321 8.82 -0.29 5.81
C GLU A 321 9.70 -1.17 4.91
N TYR A 322 9.39 -1.30 3.62
CA TYR A 322 10.27 -1.98 2.66
C TYR A 322 11.63 -1.30 2.55
N GLU A 323 11.64 0.03 2.42
CA GLU A 323 12.89 0.80 2.38
C GLU A 323 13.71 0.62 3.67
N ALA A 324 13.05 0.65 4.83
CA ALA A 324 13.68 0.39 6.11
C ALA A 324 14.24 -1.05 6.20
N ALA A 325 13.50 -2.05 5.75
CA ALA A 325 13.92 -3.45 5.74
C ALA A 325 15.18 -3.66 4.88
N LEU A 326 15.21 -3.09 3.67
CA LEU A 326 16.38 -3.13 2.79
C LEU A 326 17.59 -2.43 3.41
N ASN A 327 17.40 -1.28 4.06
CA ASN A 327 18.48 -0.54 4.72
C ASN A 327 19.05 -1.29 5.92
N ILE A 328 18.19 -1.88 6.76
CA ILE A 328 18.61 -2.70 7.90
C ILE A 328 19.35 -3.95 7.40
N TYR A 329 18.84 -4.59 6.35
CA TYR A 329 19.48 -5.77 5.77
C TYR A 329 20.87 -5.44 5.23
N GLN A 330 21.01 -4.39 4.42
CA GLN A 330 22.30 -3.94 3.90
C GLN A 330 23.28 -3.56 5.02
N THR A 331 22.82 -2.85 6.05
CA THR A 331 23.66 -2.47 7.20
C THR A 331 24.19 -3.72 7.91
N THR A 332 23.32 -4.70 8.14
CA THR A 332 23.70 -5.97 8.77
C THR A 332 24.70 -6.75 7.92
N ILE A 333 24.47 -6.82 6.60
CA ILE A 333 25.40 -7.48 5.66
C ILE A 333 26.75 -6.79 5.66
N LYS A 334 26.76 -5.46 5.64
CA LYS A 334 28.00 -4.67 5.74
C LYS A 334 28.78 -4.99 7.01
N GLU A 335 28.11 -5.06 8.17
CA GLU A 335 28.77 -5.44 9.43
C GLU A 335 29.39 -6.84 9.37
N VAL A 336 28.69 -7.80 8.76
CA VAL A 336 29.21 -9.17 8.56
C VAL A 336 30.44 -9.16 7.65
N LEU A 337 30.38 -8.40 6.55
CA LEU A 337 31.50 -8.26 5.61
C LEU A 337 32.70 -7.56 6.26
N GLU A 338 32.49 -6.52 7.07
CA GLU A 338 33.56 -5.83 7.78
C GLU A 338 34.26 -6.73 8.82
N ARG A 339 33.51 -7.59 9.53
CA ARG A 339 34.11 -8.57 10.45
C ARG A 339 34.89 -9.66 9.70
N SER A 340 34.52 -9.94 8.45
CA SER A 340 35.18 -10.93 7.61
C SER A 340 36.55 -10.50 7.06
N ARG A 341 37.02 -9.27 7.33
CA ARG A 341 38.35 -8.79 6.93
C ARG A 341 39.50 -9.67 7.45
N SER A 342 39.30 -10.31 8.61
CA SER A 342 40.26 -11.25 9.18
C SER A 342 40.48 -12.52 8.32
N ILE A 343 39.51 -12.84 7.45
CA ILE A 343 39.51 -14.04 6.60
C ILE A 343 39.56 -13.74 5.11
N GLY A 344 39.29 -12.51 4.69
CA GLY A 344 39.24 -12.09 3.29
C GLY A 344 40.23 -10.99 2.91
N ASN A 345 40.05 -10.45 1.71
CA ASN A 345 40.85 -9.35 1.18
C ASN A 345 40.10 -8.02 1.36
N ASP A 346 40.72 -7.07 2.04
CA ASP A 346 40.12 -5.76 2.36
C ASP A 346 39.58 -5.01 1.13
N ALA A 347 40.36 -4.93 0.06
CA ALA A 347 39.96 -4.20 -1.15
C ALA A 347 38.77 -4.86 -1.85
N LYS A 348 38.72 -6.20 -1.88
CA LYS A 348 37.60 -6.97 -2.43
C LYS A 348 36.33 -6.80 -1.58
N ILE A 349 36.46 -6.83 -0.25
CA ILE A 349 35.36 -6.60 0.69
C ILE A 349 34.80 -5.18 0.51
N ASP A 350 35.67 -4.17 0.45
CA ASP A 350 35.26 -2.77 0.22
C ASP A 350 34.51 -2.60 -1.10
N GLN A 351 34.99 -3.25 -2.16
CA GLN A 351 34.32 -3.21 -3.45
C GLN A 351 32.96 -3.89 -3.40
N LYS A 352 32.86 -5.07 -2.78
CA LYS A 352 31.58 -5.78 -2.66
C LYS A 352 30.54 -4.98 -1.86
N ILE A 353 30.95 -4.33 -0.77
CA ILE A 353 30.06 -3.44 0.01
C ILE A 353 29.52 -2.32 -0.88
N LYS A 354 30.38 -1.65 -1.67
CA LYS A 354 29.95 -0.59 -2.60
C LYS A 354 29.00 -1.09 -3.68
N ASP A 355 29.26 -2.28 -4.24
CA ASP A 355 28.40 -2.87 -5.26
C ASP A 355 27.01 -3.22 -4.71
N LEU A 356 26.95 -3.74 -3.47
CA LEU A 356 25.70 -4.02 -2.78
C LEU A 356 24.94 -2.74 -2.43
N ASP A 357 25.62 -1.70 -1.94
CA ASP A 357 25.01 -0.39 -1.66
C ASP A 357 24.36 0.21 -2.92
N LYS A 358 25.07 0.14 -4.06
CA LYS A 358 24.55 0.60 -5.34
C LYS A 358 23.31 -0.19 -5.78
N SER A 359 23.35 -1.53 -5.70
CA SER A 359 22.19 -2.33 -6.08
C SER A 359 20.99 -2.13 -5.14
N LYS A 360 21.22 -1.96 -3.84
CA LYS A 360 20.15 -1.59 -2.91
C LYS A 360 19.47 -0.27 -3.34
N GLU A 361 20.26 0.74 -3.70
CA GLU A 361 19.70 2.02 -4.16
C GLU A 361 18.90 1.87 -5.46
N GLU A 362 19.39 1.07 -6.42
CA GLU A 362 18.67 0.77 -7.66
C GLU A 362 17.29 0.13 -7.39
N VAL A 363 17.23 -0.81 -6.43
CA VAL A 363 15.98 -1.45 -5.98
C VAL A 363 15.04 -0.42 -5.34
N ILE A 364 15.53 0.39 -4.39
CA ILE A 364 14.72 1.42 -3.72
C ILE A 364 14.13 2.39 -4.75
N GLN A 365 14.93 2.85 -5.71
CA GLN A 365 14.46 3.78 -6.75
C GLN A 365 13.44 3.14 -7.70
N ALA A 366 13.58 1.84 -7.99
CA ALA A 366 12.57 1.15 -8.78
C ALA A 366 11.26 0.97 -8.03
N ILE A 367 11.29 0.57 -6.76
CA ILE A 367 10.10 0.47 -5.91
C ILE A 367 9.37 1.82 -5.86
N LYS A 368 10.11 2.91 -5.56
CA LYS A 368 9.56 4.28 -5.52
C LYS A 368 8.90 4.69 -6.84
N ARG A 369 9.55 4.39 -7.98
CA ARG A 369 9.00 4.69 -9.31
C ARG A 369 7.73 3.91 -9.63
N ASN A 370 7.69 2.63 -9.28
CA ASN A 370 6.56 1.77 -9.60
C ASN A 370 5.34 2.01 -8.70
N ILE A 371 5.55 2.29 -7.41
CA ILE A 371 4.47 2.63 -6.47
C ILE A 371 3.88 4.01 -6.78
N ASN A 372 4.73 4.98 -7.12
CA ASN A 372 4.31 6.34 -7.46
C ASN A 372 3.34 6.96 -6.43
N LEU A 373 3.78 7.07 -5.17
CA LEU A 373 3.01 7.65 -4.07
C LEU A 373 2.42 9.03 -4.40
N VAL A 374 3.12 9.81 -5.23
CA VAL A 374 2.65 11.14 -5.67
C VAL A 374 1.34 11.01 -6.47
N LYS A 375 1.25 10.06 -7.40
CA LYS A 375 0.02 9.81 -8.17
C LYS A 375 -1.12 9.39 -7.23
N ILE A 376 -0.87 8.48 -6.29
CA ILE A 376 -1.88 8.02 -5.32
C ILE A 376 -2.39 9.19 -4.47
N LYS A 377 -1.50 9.95 -3.84
CA LYS A 377 -1.87 11.10 -2.99
C LYS A 377 -2.66 12.14 -3.77
N ARG A 378 -2.24 12.47 -5.00
CA ARG A 378 -2.96 13.41 -5.87
C ARG A 378 -4.36 12.89 -6.25
N SER A 379 -4.47 11.61 -6.59
CA SER A 379 -5.76 10.99 -6.92
C SER A 379 -6.69 10.85 -5.71
N TYR A 380 -6.15 10.68 -4.50
CA TYR A 380 -6.92 10.75 -3.26
C TYR A 380 -7.39 12.18 -2.97
N GLN A 381 -6.52 13.18 -3.15
CA GLN A 381 -6.87 14.59 -2.96
C GLN A 381 -8.03 15.03 -3.84
N SER A 382 -8.19 14.47 -5.05
CA SER A 382 -9.32 14.78 -5.93
C SER A 382 -10.66 14.22 -5.44
N LEU A 383 -10.66 13.40 -4.37
CA LEU A 383 -11.84 12.91 -3.67
C LEU A 383 -12.22 13.79 -2.48
N LEU A 384 -11.28 14.61 -2.01
CA LEU A 384 -11.50 15.61 -0.97
C LEU A 384 -12.18 16.83 -1.60
N TRP A 385 -12.98 17.49 -0.78
CA TRP A 385 -13.63 18.74 -1.16
C TRP A 385 -13.24 19.77 -0.11
N GLU A 386 -12.61 20.87 -0.55
CA GLU A 386 -12.43 22.09 0.24
C GLU A 386 -13.60 23.04 0.00
#